data_AF-R7ZFM9-F1
#
_entry.id   AF-R7ZFM9-F1
#
_cell.length_a   1.000
_cell.length_b   1.000
_cell.length_c   1.000
_cell.angle_alpha   90.00
_cell.angle_beta   90.00
_cell.angle_gamma   90.00
#
_symmetry.space_group_name_H-M   'P 1'
#
loop_
_entity.id
_entity.type
_entity.pdbx_description
1 polymer ?
#
loop_
_entity_poly.entity_id
_entity_poly.type
_entity_poly.pdbx_seq_one_letter_code
_entity_poly.pdbx_strand_id
1 'polypeptide(L)'
;MAFQTAKDSKYQHLVLSDETVIKELLTFRGSIDDTMLNGSHGVCATNTLKMNTDVISLFADLDELMKKCLNEEQLKLLEYIAKDYTNYNIGQLLGIPVKTVGRRFHTICLQIKQENDRQWRKVVYTKKLNLKTKRCSKCKERLPATDEFFSLNSSSKDLYHSQCKKCKK
;
A
#
# COMPACT_ATOMS: atom_id res chain seq x y z
N MET A 1 31.28 -2.58 -11.74
CA MET A 1 30.92 -2.43 -10.31
C MET A 1 30.31 -1.05 -10.16
N ALA A 2 28.98 -0.95 -9.99
CA ALA A 2 28.30 0.33 -9.89
C ALA A 2 28.51 0.93 -8.50
N PHE A 3 29.02 2.16 -8.44
CA PHE A 3 29.17 2.91 -7.20
C PHE A 3 27.78 3.24 -6.62
N GLN A 4 27.46 2.63 -5.47
CA GLN A 4 26.35 3.04 -4.62
C GLN A 4 26.67 4.44 -4.08
N THR A 5 25.79 5.40 -4.37
CA THR A 5 25.91 6.74 -3.78
C THR A 5 25.36 6.72 -2.35
N ALA A 6 25.80 7.64 -1.49
CA ALA A 6 25.34 7.74 -0.10
C ALA A 6 23.82 8.01 0.06
N LYS A 7 23.12 8.33 -1.05
CA LYS A 7 21.66 8.39 -1.10
C LYS A 7 21.04 7.00 -1.33
N ASP A 8 21.70 6.13 -2.09
CA ASP A 8 21.23 4.76 -2.37
C ASP A 8 21.26 3.86 -1.12
N SER A 9 22.18 4.13 -0.18
CA SER A 9 22.24 3.42 1.10
C SER A 9 21.09 3.76 2.06
N LYS A 10 20.38 4.89 1.88
CA LYS A 10 19.17 5.21 2.66
C LYS A 10 18.00 4.30 2.30
N TYR A 11 18.04 3.64 1.14
CA TYR A 11 16.93 2.85 0.59
C TYR A 11 17.17 1.33 0.63
N GLN A 12 18.23 0.84 1.30
CA GLN A 12 18.61 -0.58 1.33
C GLN A 12 17.56 -1.51 1.99
N HIS A 13 16.59 -0.96 2.72
CA HIS A 13 15.54 -1.72 3.38
C HIS A 13 14.15 -1.09 3.20
N LEU A 14 13.78 -0.74 1.95
CA LEU A 14 12.41 -0.36 1.65
C LEU A 14 11.49 -1.59 1.73
N VAL A 15 10.66 -1.66 2.76
CA VAL A 15 9.69 -2.74 2.95
C VAL A 15 8.32 -2.14 3.25
N LEU A 16 7.28 -2.60 2.54
CA LEU A 16 5.89 -2.15 2.72
C LEU A 16 5.22 -2.66 4.02
N SER A 17 5.99 -3.28 4.91
CA SER A 17 5.59 -3.59 6.28
C SER A 17 5.99 -2.46 7.26
N ASP A 18 6.82 -1.52 6.82
CA ASP A 18 7.15 -0.31 7.57
C ASP A 18 6.24 0.85 7.12
N GLU A 19 5.52 1.40 8.10
CA GLU A 19 4.60 2.53 7.86
C GLU A 19 5.35 3.80 7.45
N THR A 20 6.54 4.02 8.01
CA THR A 20 7.40 5.17 7.70
C THR A 20 7.83 5.14 6.25
N VAL A 21 8.19 3.95 5.75
CA VAL A 21 8.52 3.73 4.33
C VAL A 21 7.33 4.02 3.44
N ILE A 22 6.14 3.49 3.76
CA ILE A 22 4.92 3.77 2.99
C ILE A 22 4.65 5.29 2.93
N LYS A 23 4.75 5.96 4.07
CA LYS A 23 4.54 7.40 4.18
C LYS A 23 5.51 8.18 3.30
N GLU A 24 6.81 7.87 3.39
CA GLU A 24 7.84 8.52 2.57
C GLU A 24 7.61 8.29 1.07
N LEU A 25 7.30 7.05 0.66
CA LEU A 25 7.00 6.73 -0.74
C LEU A 25 5.80 7.52 -1.26
N LEU A 26 4.72 7.61 -0.47
CA LEU A 26 3.51 8.36 -0.86
C LEU A 26 3.78 9.86 -0.99
N THR A 27 4.60 10.44 -0.10
CA THR A 27 4.98 11.85 -0.21
C THR A 27 5.96 12.13 -1.34
N PHE A 28 6.88 11.20 -1.60
CA PHE A 28 7.90 11.37 -2.64
C PHE A 28 7.34 11.13 -4.05
N ARG A 29 6.18 10.46 -4.16
CA ARG A 29 5.51 10.14 -5.42
C ARG A 29 5.33 11.36 -6.34
N GLY A 30 4.93 12.51 -5.81
CA GLY A 30 4.76 13.73 -6.58
C GLY A 30 6.01 14.15 -7.35
N SER A 31 7.15 14.12 -6.66
CA SER A 31 8.44 14.47 -7.27
C SER A 31 8.83 13.53 -8.42
N ILE A 32 8.45 12.25 -8.34
CA ILE A 32 8.73 11.26 -9.39
C ILE A 32 7.79 11.49 -10.59
N ASP A 33 6.49 11.62 -10.32
CA ASP A 33 5.48 11.80 -11.37
C ASP A 33 5.76 13.09 -12.18
N ASP A 34 6.15 14.19 -11.51
CA ASP A 34 6.54 15.43 -12.18
C ASP A 34 7.82 15.28 -13.02
N THR A 35 8.82 14.52 -12.56
CA THR A 35 10.03 14.24 -13.37
C THR A 35 9.78 13.31 -14.55
N MET A 36 8.81 12.39 -14.46
CA MET A 36 8.43 11.49 -15.54
C MET A 36 7.58 12.21 -16.61
N LEU A 37 6.72 13.15 -16.20
CA LEU A 37 5.85 13.93 -17.11
C LEU A 37 6.59 15.09 -17.79
N ASN A 38 7.54 15.75 -17.13
CA ASN A 38 8.31 16.86 -17.70
C ASN A 38 9.52 16.42 -18.56
N GLY A 39 9.72 15.10 -18.74
CA GLY A 39 10.79 14.51 -19.54
C GLY A 39 10.66 14.65 -21.07
N SER A 40 9.68 15.41 -21.59
CA SER A 40 9.54 15.70 -23.02
C SER A 40 10.51 16.76 -23.56
N HIS A 41 11.32 17.40 -22.69
CA HIS A 41 12.41 18.28 -23.09
C HIS A 41 13.78 17.77 -22.60
N GLY A 42 14.39 16.88 -23.38
CA GLY A 42 15.84 16.91 -23.64
C GLY A 42 16.81 16.74 -22.48
N VAL A 43 16.42 16.18 -21.33
CA VAL A 43 17.37 15.85 -20.27
C VAL A 43 17.91 14.44 -20.46
N CYS A 44 19.23 14.37 -20.62
CA CYS A 44 20.03 13.17 -20.82
C CYS A 44 19.54 11.99 -19.95
N ALA A 45 19.24 10.87 -20.63
CA ALA A 45 18.78 9.59 -20.06
C ALA A 45 19.74 8.94 -19.06
N THR A 46 20.78 9.63 -18.58
CA THR A 46 21.81 9.10 -17.69
C THR A 46 21.59 9.47 -16.22
N ASN A 47 20.84 10.54 -15.92
CA ASN A 47 20.59 10.96 -14.53
C ASN A 47 19.21 10.58 -13.98
N THR A 48 18.17 10.53 -14.82
CA THR A 48 16.79 10.15 -14.42
C THR A 48 16.62 8.62 -14.28
N LEU A 49 17.55 7.84 -14.83
CA LEU A 49 17.50 6.37 -14.96
C LEU A 49 18.32 5.61 -13.90
N LYS A 50 18.73 6.28 -12.82
CA LYS A 50 19.27 5.62 -11.63
C LYS A 50 18.24 5.45 -10.51
N MET A 51 16.94 5.47 -10.83
CA MET A 51 16.00 4.85 -9.90
C MET A 51 16.32 3.35 -9.91
N ASN A 52 16.71 2.83 -8.74
CA ASN A 52 16.93 1.41 -8.54
C ASN A 52 15.66 0.66 -8.99
N THR A 53 15.80 -0.38 -9.82
CA THR A 53 14.69 -1.25 -10.26
C THR A 53 13.80 -1.67 -9.10
N ASP A 54 14.39 -1.86 -7.91
CA ASP A 54 13.69 -2.21 -6.68
C ASP A 54 12.69 -1.13 -6.23
N VAL A 55 12.99 0.15 -6.48
CA VAL A 55 12.10 1.27 -6.12
C VAL A 55 10.91 1.31 -7.09
N ILE A 56 11.15 1.06 -8.38
CA ILE A 56 10.09 1.01 -9.41
C ILE A 56 9.12 -0.14 -9.11
N SER A 57 9.63 -1.33 -8.79
CA SER A 57 8.78 -2.46 -8.40
C SER A 57 8.00 -2.15 -7.12
N LEU A 58 8.62 -1.49 -6.14
CA LEU A 58 7.94 -1.05 -4.92
C LEU A 58 6.77 -0.10 -5.18
N PHE A 59 6.92 0.85 -6.11
CA PHE A 59 5.82 1.73 -6.51
C PHE A 59 4.70 0.98 -7.22
N ALA A 60 5.03 0.02 -8.08
CA ALA A 60 4.04 -0.83 -8.73
C ALA A 60 3.26 -1.68 -7.72
N ASP A 61 3.94 -2.26 -6.74
CA ASP A 61 3.32 -3.01 -5.63
C ASP A 61 2.43 -2.11 -4.78
N LEU A 62 2.89 -0.89 -4.47
CA LEU A 62 2.14 0.11 -3.73
C LEU A 62 0.84 0.50 -4.47
N ASP A 63 0.90 0.68 -5.79
CA ASP A 63 -0.27 0.97 -6.62
C ASP A 63 -1.30 -0.16 -6.61
N GLU A 64 -0.84 -1.41 -6.67
CA GLU A 64 -1.74 -2.56 -6.57
C GLU A 64 -2.39 -2.64 -5.19
N LEU A 65 -1.64 -2.36 -4.11
CA LEU A 65 -2.19 -2.30 -2.75
C LEU A 65 -3.22 -1.18 -2.60
N MET A 66 -2.93 0.02 -3.10
CA MET A 66 -3.84 1.17 -3.05
C MET A 66 -5.18 0.83 -3.71
N LYS A 67 -5.17 0.22 -4.90
CA LYS A 67 -6.38 -0.21 -5.62
C LYS A 67 -7.22 -1.24 -4.85
N LYS A 68 -6.60 -2.05 -3.98
CA LYS A 68 -7.26 -3.13 -3.23
C LYS A 68 -7.83 -2.70 -1.88
N CYS A 69 -7.32 -1.63 -1.28
CA CYS A 69 -7.67 -1.26 0.10
C CYS A 69 -8.21 0.17 0.28
N LEU A 70 -8.00 1.07 -0.69
CA LEU A 70 -8.42 2.47 -0.56
C LEU A 70 -9.69 2.77 -1.38
N ASN A 71 -10.49 3.71 -0.89
CA ASN A 71 -11.62 4.27 -1.61
C ASN A 71 -11.25 5.53 -2.42
N GLU A 72 -12.17 6.02 -3.24
CA GLU A 72 -11.93 7.19 -4.11
C GLU A 72 -11.59 8.47 -3.34
N GLU A 73 -12.20 8.71 -2.18
CA GLU A 73 -11.88 9.88 -1.35
C GLU A 73 -10.44 9.83 -0.81
N GLN A 74 -10.00 8.65 -0.39
CA GLN A 74 -8.65 8.41 0.09
C GLN A 74 -7.62 8.57 -1.03
N LEU A 75 -7.94 8.09 -2.24
CA LEU A 75 -7.10 8.29 -3.42
C LEU A 75 -6.97 9.77 -3.79
N LYS A 76 -8.08 10.53 -3.76
CA LYS A 76 -8.05 11.99 -3.98
C LYS A 76 -7.20 12.72 -2.95
N LEU A 77 -7.30 12.32 -1.67
CA LEU A 77 -6.45 12.86 -0.61
C LEU A 77 -4.97 12.62 -0.90
N LEU A 78 -4.60 11.41 -1.34
CA LEU A 78 -3.22 11.09 -1.72
C LEU A 78 -2.75 11.88 -2.94
N GLU A 79 -3.62 12.12 -3.92
CA GLU A 79 -3.30 12.94 -5.09
C GLU A 79 -2.93 14.39 -4.69
N TYR A 80 -3.67 14.99 -3.76
CA TYR A 80 -3.33 16.33 -3.28
C TYR A 80 -2.05 16.36 -2.44
N ILE A 81 -1.80 15.31 -1.66
CA ILE A 81 -0.53 15.18 -0.91
C ILE A 81 0.65 15.06 -1.88
N ALA A 82 0.51 14.26 -2.95
CA ALA A 82 1.55 14.13 -3.96
C ALA A 82 1.83 15.47 -4.66
N LYS A 83 0.82 16.32 -4.85
CA LYS A 83 0.99 17.66 -5.43
C LYS A 83 1.43 18.73 -4.41
N ASP A 84 1.96 18.33 -3.26
CA ASP A 84 2.44 19.21 -2.18
C ASP A 84 1.41 20.24 -1.65
N TYR A 85 0.12 19.92 -1.70
CA TYR A 85 -0.91 20.79 -1.12
C TYR A 85 -0.79 20.83 0.40
N THR A 86 -0.97 22.02 0.98
CA THR A 86 -1.04 22.15 2.44
C THR A 86 -2.26 21.44 3.01
N ASN A 87 -2.16 20.92 4.25
CA ASN A 87 -3.31 20.33 4.95
C ASN A 87 -4.53 21.26 5.00
N TYR A 88 -4.29 22.57 5.03
CA TYR A 88 -5.35 23.58 4.97
C TYR A 88 -6.10 23.50 3.63
N ASN A 89 -5.38 23.56 2.50
CA ASN A 89 -5.99 23.49 1.17
C ASN A 89 -6.70 22.15 0.94
N ILE A 90 -6.09 21.04 1.37
CA ILE A 90 -6.70 19.71 1.28
C ILE A 90 -8.02 19.65 2.06
N GLY A 91 -8.04 20.21 3.27
CA GLY A 91 -9.26 20.27 4.09
C GLY A 91 -10.39 21.04 3.40
N GLN A 92 -10.06 22.19 2.78
CA GLN A 92 -11.04 22.99 2.03
C GLN A 92 -11.56 22.25 0.79
N LEU A 93 -10.66 21.65 -0.01
CA LEU A 93 -11.00 20.95 -1.25
C LEU A 93 -11.85 19.69 -1.01
N LEU A 94 -11.57 18.95 0.06
CA LEU A 94 -12.28 17.72 0.40
C LEU A 94 -13.48 17.95 1.35
N GLY A 95 -13.70 19.19 1.81
CA GLY A 95 -14.76 19.51 2.77
C GLY A 95 -14.57 18.82 4.14
N ILE A 96 -13.32 18.58 4.56
CA ILE A 96 -12.99 17.91 5.81
C ILE A 96 -12.22 18.84 6.78
N PRO A 97 -12.37 18.69 8.10
CA PRO A 97 -11.62 19.53 9.03
C PRO A 97 -10.12 19.34 8.87
N VAL A 98 -9.35 20.44 8.82
CA VAL A 98 -7.88 20.43 8.59
C VAL A 98 -7.15 19.47 9.53
N LYS A 99 -7.54 19.43 10.81
CA LYS A 99 -6.99 18.52 11.84
C LYS A 99 -7.16 17.03 11.51
N THR A 100 -8.11 16.68 10.62
CA THR A 100 -8.39 15.30 10.22
C THR A 100 -7.57 14.85 9.02
N VAL A 101 -7.02 15.76 8.23
CA VAL A 101 -6.24 15.43 7.02
C VAL A 101 -5.06 14.53 7.37
N GLY A 102 -4.23 14.95 8.33
CA GLY A 102 -3.09 14.15 8.79
C GLY A 102 -3.49 12.80 9.40
N ARG A 103 -4.60 12.75 10.15
CA ARG A 103 -5.12 11.49 10.70
C ARG A 103 -5.59 10.55 9.60
N ARG A 104 -6.32 11.05 8.60
CA ARG A 104 -6.75 10.26 7.43
C ARG A 104 -5.56 9.73 6.65
N PHE A 105 -4.53 10.56 6.45
CA PHE A 105 -3.30 10.13 5.78
C PHE A 105 -2.58 9.01 6.53
N HIS A 106 -2.45 9.12 7.85
CA HIS A 106 -1.90 8.06 8.69
C HIS A 106 -2.74 6.77 8.60
N THR A 107 -4.07 6.87 8.68
CA THR A 107 -4.97 5.72 8.51
C THR A 107 -4.80 5.04 7.15
N ILE A 108 -4.58 5.80 6.08
CA ILE A 108 -4.30 5.27 4.74
C ILE A 108 -2.99 4.46 4.75
N CYS A 109 -1.92 5.01 5.33
CA CYS A 109 -0.64 4.30 5.45
C CYS A 109 -0.80 2.98 6.21
N LEU A 110 -1.56 3.01 7.32
CA LEU A 110 -1.85 1.83 8.12
C LEU A 110 -2.68 0.78 7.36
N GLN A 111 -3.66 1.21 6.55
CA GLN A 111 -4.46 0.31 5.72
C GLN A 111 -3.62 -0.39 4.65
N ILE A 112 -2.73 0.35 3.98
CA ILE A 112 -1.80 -0.21 2.99
C ILE A 112 -0.91 -1.27 3.66
N LYS A 113 -0.30 -0.94 4.80
CA LYS A 113 0.51 -1.88 5.58
C LYS A 113 -0.27 -3.15 5.94
N GLN A 114 -1.49 -2.99 6.47
CA GLN A 114 -2.32 -4.13 6.87
C GLN A 114 -2.69 -5.02 5.67
N GLU A 115 -2.98 -4.45 4.51
CA GLU A 115 -3.25 -5.23 3.30
C GLU A 115 -1.99 -5.94 2.78
N ASN A 116 -0.82 -5.28 2.83
CA ASN A 116 0.46 -5.88 2.49
C ASN A 116 0.77 -7.10 3.37
N ASP A 117 0.71 -6.92 4.70
CA ASP A 117 0.95 -7.99 5.67
C ASP A 117 -0.04 -9.14 5.48
N ARG A 118 -1.32 -8.83 5.21
CA ARG A 118 -2.36 -9.82 4.91
C ARG A 118 -2.03 -10.64 3.66
N GLN A 119 -1.58 -10.00 2.58
CA GLN A 119 -1.18 -10.70 1.36
C GLN A 119 0.04 -11.58 1.57
N TRP A 120 1.04 -11.09 2.31
CA TRP A 120 2.22 -11.86 2.67
C TRP A 120 1.85 -13.12 3.47
N ARG A 121 1.04 -12.97 4.54
CA ARG A 121 0.59 -14.12 5.35
C ARG A 121 -0.21 -15.13 4.56
N LYS A 122 -1.06 -14.66 3.64
CA LYS A 122 -1.78 -15.55 2.72
C LYS A 122 -0.81 -16.39 1.90
N VAL A 123 0.24 -15.78 1.33
CA VAL A 123 1.25 -16.50 0.54
C VAL A 123 2.03 -17.48 1.41
N VAL A 124 2.48 -17.07 2.59
CA VAL A 124 3.23 -17.95 3.51
C VAL A 124 2.39 -19.16 3.93
N TYR A 125 1.17 -18.94 4.40
CA TYR A 125 0.31 -20.01 4.89
C TYR A 125 -0.09 -20.99 3.79
N THR A 126 -0.32 -20.51 2.57
CA THR A 126 -0.73 -21.37 1.47
C THR A 126 0.44 -22.05 0.76
N LYS A 127 1.52 -21.32 0.45
CA LYS A 127 2.62 -21.85 -0.37
C LYS A 127 3.75 -22.45 0.45
N LYS A 128 4.01 -21.96 1.67
CA LYS A 128 5.12 -22.44 2.52
C LYS A 128 4.64 -23.46 3.52
N LEU A 129 3.49 -23.21 4.17
CA LEU A 129 2.95 -24.09 5.20
C LEU A 129 1.88 -25.08 4.69
N ASN A 130 1.44 -24.95 3.43
CA ASN A 130 0.41 -25.80 2.82
C ASN A 130 -0.86 -25.95 3.67
N LEU A 131 -1.28 -24.88 4.35
CA LEU A 131 -2.49 -24.89 5.17
C LEU A 131 -3.75 -25.03 4.30
N LYS A 132 -4.78 -25.65 4.89
CA LYS A 132 -6.11 -25.76 4.26
C LYS A 132 -6.65 -24.36 3.96
N THR A 133 -7.28 -24.21 2.80
CA THR A 133 -7.89 -22.94 2.37
C THR A 133 -9.40 -23.02 2.36
N LYS A 134 -10.04 -21.89 2.62
CA LYS A 134 -11.49 -21.69 2.58
C LYS A 134 -11.82 -20.50 1.68
N ARG A 135 -12.92 -20.59 0.93
CA ARG A 135 -13.41 -19.51 0.08
C ARG A 135 -14.34 -18.60 0.88
N CYS A 136 -14.08 -17.30 0.88
CA CYS A 136 -15.01 -16.32 1.47
C CYS A 136 -16.29 -16.23 0.63
N SER A 137 -17.46 -16.26 1.25
CA SER A 137 -18.74 -16.14 0.54
C SER A 137 -19.00 -14.75 -0.04
N LYS A 138 -18.44 -13.68 0.56
CA LYS A 138 -18.63 -12.28 0.12
C LYS A 138 -17.61 -11.86 -0.95
N CYS A 139 -16.32 -11.83 -0.64
CA CYS A 139 -15.29 -11.44 -1.62
C CYS A 139 -14.85 -12.57 -2.58
N LYS A 140 -15.33 -13.81 -2.38
CA LYS A 140 -15.01 -14.99 -3.22
C LYS A 140 -13.53 -15.40 -3.25
N GLU A 141 -12.65 -14.74 -2.49
CA GLU A 141 -11.23 -15.08 -2.36
C GLU A 141 -11.02 -16.40 -1.62
N ARG A 142 -10.02 -17.18 -2.06
CA ARG A 142 -9.48 -18.32 -1.29
C ARG A 142 -8.43 -17.83 -0.31
N LEU A 143 -8.65 -18.08 0.98
CA LEU A 143 -7.81 -17.64 2.08
C LEU A 143 -7.48 -18.82 3.01
N PRO A 144 -6.36 -18.78 3.76
CA PRO A 144 -6.07 -19.79 4.78
C PRO A 144 -7.23 -19.92 5.77
N ALA A 145 -7.61 -21.15 6.11
CA ALA A 145 -8.62 -21.43 7.14
C ALA A 145 -8.00 -21.30 8.53
N THR A 146 -7.56 -20.08 8.87
CA THR A 146 -7.01 -19.71 10.18
C THR A 146 -7.86 -18.62 10.82
N ASP A 147 -7.74 -18.48 12.13
CA ASP A 147 -8.38 -17.44 12.92
C ASP A 147 -7.95 -16.02 12.51
N GLU A 148 -6.79 -15.83 11.89
CA GLU A 148 -6.40 -14.54 11.32
C GLU A 148 -7.31 -14.09 10.16
N PHE A 149 -7.76 -15.02 9.31
CA PHE A 149 -8.56 -14.71 8.11
C PHE A 149 -10.06 -14.91 8.33
N PHE A 150 -10.46 -15.82 9.21
CA PHE A 150 -11.86 -16.15 9.49
C PHE A 150 -12.14 -16.09 10.99
N SER A 151 -13.36 -15.70 11.36
CA SER A 151 -13.80 -15.80 12.76
C SER A 151 -14.23 -17.23 13.07
N LEU A 152 -13.95 -17.71 14.28
CA LEU A 152 -14.36 -19.04 14.72
C LEU A 152 -15.89 -19.16 14.78
N ASN A 153 -16.38 -20.33 14.39
CA ASN A 153 -17.78 -20.72 14.46
C ASN A 153 -17.87 -22.20 14.83
N SER A 154 -18.10 -22.49 16.12
CA SER A 154 -18.19 -23.86 16.63
C SER A 154 -19.33 -24.67 16.00
N SER A 155 -20.33 -24.01 15.43
CA SER A 155 -21.47 -24.65 14.78
C SER A 155 -21.20 -25.09 13.34
N SER A 156 -20.10 -24.67 12.71
CA SER A 156 -19.74 -25.12 11.37
C SER A 156 -18.80 -26.32 11.40
N LYS A 157 -18.95 -27.22 10.41
CA LYS A 157 -18.10 -28.41 10.25
C LYS A 157 -16.61 -28.08 10.20
N ASP A 158 -16.25 -26.90 9.72
CA ASP A 158 -14.87 -26.45 9.57
C ASP A 158 -14.44 -25.42 10.63
N LEU A 159 -15.25 -25.21 11.68
CA LEU A 159 -14.98 -24.32 12.81
C LEU A 159 -14.81 -22.84 12.46
N TYR A 160 -15.11 -22.42 11.21
CA TYR A 160 -14.96 -21.04 10.74
C TYR A 160 -16.19 -20.52 10.00
N HIS A 161 -16.52 -19.25 10.23
CA HIS A 161 -17.56 -18.55 9.48
C HIS A 161 -17.27 -18.52 7.97
N SER A 162 -18.33 -18.52 7.15
CA SER A 162 -18.21 -18.48 5.68
C SER A 162 -17.64 -17.16 5.13
N GLN A 163 -17.76 -16.07 5.88
CA GLN A 163 -17.23 -14.75 5.53
C GLN A 163 -15.87 -14.50 6.21
N CYS A 164 -14.91 -13.94 5.48
CA CYS A 164 -13.62 -13.55 6.05
C CYS A 164 -13.73 -12.30 6.92
N LYS A 165 -12.77 -12.11 7.84
CA LYS A 165 -12.74 -10.96 8.75
C LYS A 165 -12.69 -9.62 8.02
N LYS A 166 -12.05 -9.53 6.86
CA LYS A 166 -12.03 -8.31 6.02
C LYS A 166 -13.43 -7.92 5.55
N CYS A 167 -14.28 -8.88 5.21
CA CYS A 167 -15.62 -8.64 4.68
C CYS A 167 -16.69 -8.43 5.77
N LYS A 168 -16.40 -8.84 7.01
CA LYS A 168 -17.29 -8.70 8.16
C LYS A 168 -17.20 -7.32 8.82
N LYS A 169 -16.02 -6.69 8.76
CA LYS A 169 -15.84 -5.26 9.08
C LYS A 169 -16.58 -4.41 8.05
#